data_AF-A0A399QXI6-F1
#
_entry.id   AF-A0A399QXI6-F1
#
_cell.length_a   1.000
_cell.length_b   1.000
_cell.length_c   1.000
_cell.angle_alpha   90.00
_cell.angle_beta   90.00
_cell.angle_gamma   90.00
#
_symmetry.space_group_name_H-M   'P 1'
#
loop_
_entity.id
_entity.type
_entity.pdbx_description
1 polymer ?
#
loop_
_entity_poly.entity_id
_entity_poly.type
_entity_poly.pdbx_seq_one_letter_code
_entity_poly.pdbx_strand_id
1 'polypeptide(L)'
;METGNEKRVQRIWNQGQIPVLLRRSGKGEKPRLRLPYEKPPNNRNWLQNGRRSSPSWNQSEKYWEIPKAWFNDTVERALLKFNSIYVIQPYRELEICAPACRNAKGHECQCSCMGANHGQGEDGTWFDISDAFSVRWNNSEIACRLMTKK
;
A
#
# COMPACT_ATOMS: atom_id res chain seq x y z
N MET A 1 21.05 15.44 2.38
CA MET A 1 21.15 14.91 1.00
C MET A 1 20.08 13.84 0.87
N GLU A 2 19.14 13.97 -0.06
CA GLU A 2 18.15 12.91 -0.30
C GLU A 2 18.86 11.66 -0.81
N THR A 3 18.62 10.52 -0.17
CA THR A 3 19.19 9.23 -0.61
C THR A 3 18.59 8.76 -1.95
N GLY A 4 19.25 7.83 -2.65
CA GLY A 4 18.73 7.27 -3.90
C GLY A 4 17.34 6.64 -3.75
N ASN A 5 17.05 6.05 -2.59
CA ASN A 5 15.76 5.44 -2.31
C ASN A 5 14.65 6.47 -2.03
N GLU A 6 14.95 7.66 -1.51
CA GLU A 6 13.94 8.71 -1.30
C GLU A 6 13.39 9.18 -2.65
N LYS A 7 14.29 9.46 -3.59
CA LYS A 7 13.92 9.79 -4.98
C LYS A 7 13.15 8.66 -5.65
N ARG A 8 13.48 7.41 -5.34
CA ARG A 8 12.75 6.24 -5.85
C ARG A 8 11.31 6.20 -5.32
N VAL A 9 11.08 6.38 -4.02
CA VAL A 9 9.72 6.47 -3.46
C VAL A 9 8.95 7.65 -4.05
N GLN A 10 9.58 8.81 -4.21
CA GLN A 10 8.96 9.98 -4.86
C GLN A 10 8.52 9.64 -6.30
N ARG A 11 9.37 8.98 -7.09
CA ARG A 11 9.01 8.56 -8.46
C ARG A 11 7.87 7.54 -8.47
N ILE A 12 7.90 6.55 -7.59
CA ILE A 12 6.83 5.55 -7.44
C ILE A 12 5.51 6.23 -7.06
N TRP A 13 5.52 7.18 -6.11
CA TRP A 13 4.31 7.91 -5.74
C TRP A 13 3.73 8.72 -6.91
N ASN A 14 4.57 9.24 -7.80
CA ASN A 14 4.18 10.15 -8.88
C ASN A 14 3.97 9.51 -10.26
N GLN A 15 4.20 8.20 -10.46
CA GLN A 15 4.23 7.60 -11.80
C GLN A 15 2.86 7.45 -12.52
N GLY A 16 1.75 7.29 -11.79
CA GLY A 16 0.39 7.32 -12.37
C GLY A 16 -0.09 6.12 -13.22
N GLN A 17 0.72 5.06 -13.37
CA GLN A 17 0.46 3.82 -14.11
C GLN A 17 0.10 2.61 -13.22
N ILE A 18 0.76 2.45 -12.07
CA ILE A 18 0.48 1.40 -11.08
C ILE A 18 -0.21 2.04 -9.87
N PRO A 19 -1.26 1.44 -9.28
CA PRO A 19 -1.82 1.92 -8.02
C PRO A 19 -0.75 2.06 -6.92
N VAL A 20 -0.83 3.11 -6.12
CA VAL A 20 0.08 3.31 -4.99
C VAL A 20 -0.71 3.64 -3.74
N LEU A 21 -0.64 2.77 -2.74
CA LEU A 21 -1.29 2.94 -1.44
C LEU A 21 -0.24 3.27 -0.37
N LEU A 22 -0.34 4.46 0.18
CA LEU A 22 0.47 4.94 1.30
C LEU A 22 -0.29 4.76 2.61
N ARG A 23 0.15 3.79 3.42
CA ARG A 23 -0.33 3.57 4.80
C ARG A 23 0.30 4.60 5.72
N ARG A 24 -0.54 5.18 6.59
CA ARG A 24 -0.16 6.19 7.58
C ARG A 24 -0.64 5.77 8.97
N SER A 25 0.22 5.90 9.96
CA SER A 25 -0.01 5.39 11.33
C SER A 25 -0.41 6.48 12.33
N GLY A 26 -0.29 7.76 11.98
CA GLY A 26 -0.62 8.85 12.88
C GLY A 26 -2.10 8.88 13.28
N LYS A 27 -2.37 9.49 14.43
CA LYS A 27 -3.73 9.70 14.93
C LYS A 27 -4.51 10.59 13.95
N GLY A 28 -5.67 10.12 13.51
CA GLY A 28 -6.50 10.82 12.52
C GLY A 28 -6.02 10.72 11.06
N GLU A 29 -4.82 10.21 10.81
CA GLU A 29 -4.32 10.07 9.44
C GLU A 29 -5.05 8.94 8.69
N LYS A 30 -5.42 9.20 7.44
CA LYS A 30 -6.03 8.22 6.54
C LYS A 30 -4.99 7.71 5.53
N PRO A 31 -5.08 6.44 5.09
CA PRO A 31 -4.31 5.98 3.95
C PRO A 31 -4.57 6.85 2.72
N ARG A 32 -3.51 7.13 1.97
CA ARG A 32 -3.57 7.89 0.73
C ARG A 32 -3.37 6.95 -0.45
N LEU A 33 -4.14 7.13 -1.51
CA LEU A 33 -4.12 6.26 -2.67
C LEU A 33 -4.03 7.09 -3.95
N ARG A 34 -3.10 6.71 -4.82
CA ARG A 34 -3.09 7.14 -6.22
C ARG A 34 -3.47 5.97 -7.10
N LEU A 35 -4.35 6.22 -8.06
CA LEU A 35 -4.83 5.25 -9.03
C LEU A 35 -4.48 5.74 -10.43
N PRO A 36 -4.28 4.82 -11.38
CA PRO A 36 -4.32 5.17 -12.80
C PRO A 36 -5.59 5.95 -13.11
N TYR A 37 -5.45 6.99 -13.92
CA TYR A 37 -6.59 7.84 -14.24
C TYR A 37 -7.60 7.05 -15.06
N GLU A 38 -8.81 6.90 -14.53
CA GLU A 38 -9.98 6.50 -15.29
C GLU A 38 -10.99 7.63 -15.20
N LYS A 39 -11.62 7.95 -16.36
CA LYS A 39 -12.64 9.02 -16.40
C LYS A 39 -13.69 8.75 -15.32
N PRO A 40 -14.08 9.76 -14.52
CA PRO A 40 -15.22 9.65 -13.61
C PRO A 40 -16.46 9.14 -14.36
N PRO A 41 -17.29 8.30 -13.71
CA PRO A 41 -17.37 8.07 -12.27
C PRO A 41 -16.45 6.94 -11.71
N ASN A 42 -15.57 6.37 -12.53
CA ASN A 42 -14.99 5.05 -12.30
C ASN A 42 -14.15 4.93 -11.01
N ASN A 43 -13.18 5.81 -10.76
CA ASN A 43 -12.29 5.65 -9.60
C ASN A 43 -12.99 5.88 -8.24
N ARG A 44 -13.89 6.87 -8.16
CA ARG A 44 -14.63 7.15 -6.92
C ARG A 44 -15.57 5.99 -6.58
N ASN A 45 -16.34 5.52 -7.56
CA ASN A 45 -17.30 4.43 -7.35
C ASN A 45 -16.59 3.11 -7.09
N TRP A 46 -15.50 2.83 -7.81
CA TRP A 46 -14.65 1.69 -7.53
C TRP A 46 -14.12 1.74 -6.10
N LEU A 47 -13.58 2.87 -5.63
CA LEU A 47 -13.12 2.99 -4.23
C LEU A 47 -14.26 2.77 -3.22
N GLN A 48 -15.40 3.43 -3.44
CA GLN A 48 -16.54 3.37 -2.53
C GLN A 48 -17.14 1.96 -2.42
N ASN A 49 -17.19 1.21 -3.52
CA ASN A 49 -17.65 -0.19 -3.55
C ASN A 49 -19.00 -0.42 -2.86
N GLY A 50 -19.98 0.43 -3.14
CA GLY A 50 -21.33 0.35 -2.53
C GLY A 50 -21.41 0.72 -1.05
N ARG A 51 -20.31 1.14 -0.41
CA ARG A 51 -20.28 1.52 1.01
C ARG A 51 -20.92 2.88 1.24
N ARG A 52 -21.49 3.06 2.44
CA ARG A 52 -22.09 4.34 2.85
C ARG A 52 -21.06 5.47 2.97
N SER A 53 -19.88 5.18 3.54
CA SER A 53 -18.79 6.15 3.62
C SER A 53 -18.17 6.38 2.24
N SER A 54 -17.71 7.61 1.99
CA SER A 54 -17.11 8.00 0.70
C SER A 54 -15.61 8.25 0.85
N PRO A 55 -14.79 7.93 -0.16
CA PRO A 55 -13.41 8.38 -0.23
C PRO A 55 -13.38 9.90 -0.44
N SER A 56 -12.31 10.56 0.02
CA SER A 56 -12.10 11.99 -0.18
C SER A 56 -11.06 12.21 -1.27
N TRP A 57 -11.32 13.10 -2.23
CA TRP A 57 -10.34 13.47 -3.25
C TRP A 57 -9.60 14.73 -2.82
N ASN A 58 -8.27 14.66 -2.74
CA ASN A 58 -7.42 15.84 -2.65
C ASN A 58 -7.06 16.30 -4.06
N GLN A 59 -7.62 17.42 -4.49
CA GLN A 59 -7.44 17.96 -5.84
C GLN A 59 -6.05 18.56 -6.07
N SER A 60 -5.47 19.24 -5.07
CA SER A 60 -4.18 19.92 -5.22
C SER A 60 -3.03 18.91 -5.32
N GLU A 61 -3.06 17.87 -4.49
CA GLU A 61 -2.01 16.85 -4.43
C GLU A 61 -2.37 15.57 -5.22
N LYS A 62 -3.55 15.53 -5.85
CA LYS A 62 -4.03 14.45 -6.73
C LYS A 62 -3.94 13.06 -6.10
N TYR A 63 -4.57 12.86 -4.95
CA TYR A 63 -4.73 11.53 -4.34
C TYR A 63 -6.08 11.38 -3.64
N TRP A 64 -6.47 10.14 -3.40
CA TRP A 64 -7.62 9.79 -2.58
C TRP A 64 -7.20 9.56 -1.13
N GLU A 65 -8.03 9.95 -0.17
CA GLU A 65 -7.99 9.44 1.19
C GLU A 65 -9.13 8.45 1.41
N ILE A 66 -8.81 7.30 1.99
CA ILE A 66 -9.78 6.24 2.29
C ILE A 66 -9.84 5.96 3.80
N PRO A 67 -10.96 5.42 4.33
CA PRO A 67 -10.98 4.88 5.69
C PRO A 67 -9.90 3.80 5.91
N LYS A 68 -9.29 3.76 7.11
CA LYS A 68 -8.27 2.74 7.47
C LYS A 68 -8.78 1.31 7.26
N ALA A 69 -10.04 1.06 7.60
CA ALA A 69 -10.68 -0.25 7.44
C ALA A 69 -10.76 -0.74 5.98
N TRP A 70 -10.56 0.14 5.00
CA TRP A 70 -10.58 -0.23 3.58
C TRP A 70 -9.22 -0.69 3.06
N PHE A 71 -8.15 -0.65 3.88
CA PHE A 71 -6.79 -0.93 3.42
C PHE A 71 -6.69 -2.30 2.74
N ASN A 72 -7.06 -3.38 3.44
CA ASN A 72 -6.94 -4.75 2.89
C ASN A 72 -7.81 -4.93 1.64
N ASP A 73 -9.10 -4.57 1.72
CA ASP A 73 -10.02 -4.63 0.57
C ASP A 73 -9.52 -3.84 -0.65
N THR A 74 -8.91 -2.67 -0.43
CA THR A 74 -8.38 -1.86 -1.53
C THR A 74 -7.18 -2.53 -2.18
N VAL A 75 -6.29 -3.14 -1.39
CA VAL A 75 -5.14 -3.90 -1.91
C VAL A 75 -5.62 -5.11 -2.71
N GLU A 76 -6.55 -5.89 -2.16
CA GLU A 76 -7.10 -7.07 -2.85
C GLU A 76 -7.76 -6.69 -4.18
N ARG A 77 -8.65 -5.70 -4.17
CA ARG A 77 -9.33 -5.26 -5.40
C ARG A 77 -8.37 -4.62 -6.38
N ALA A 78 -7.31 -3.96 -5.92
CA ALA A 78 -6.26 -3.45 -6.81
C ALA A 78 -5.48 -4.58 -7.48
N LEU A 79 -5.11 -5.63 -6.73
CA LEU A 79 -4.48 -6.83 -7.29
C LEU A 79 -5.40 -7.51 -8.32
N LEU A 80 -6.70 -7.58 -8.05
CA LEU A 80 -7.66 -8.16 -9.01
C LEU A 80 -7.84 -7.31 -10.27
N LYS A 81 -7.89 -5.99 -10.15
CA LYS A 81 -8.18 -5.08 -11.28
C LYS A 81 -6.93 -4.71 -12.10
N PHE A 82 -5.82 -4.45 -11.43
CA PHE A 82 -4.60 -3.90 -12.03
C PHE A 82 -3.43 -4.90 -12.06
N ASN A 83 -3.64 -6.12 -11.55
CA ASN A 83 -2.62 -7.17 -11.37
C ASN A 83 -1.44 -6.79 -10.45
N SER A 84 -1.37 -5.53 -10.00
CA SER A 84 -0.27 -5.02 -9.21
C SER A 84 -0.65 -3.77 -8.40
N ILE A 85 0.05 -3.55 -7.30
CA ILE A 85 -0.07 -2.35 -6.47
C ILE A 85 1.22 -2.13 -5.68
N TYR A 86 1.69 -0.88 -5.63
CA TYR A 86 2.71 -0.49 -4.65
C TYR A 86 2.06 -0.20 -3.29
N VAL A 87 2.65 -0.74 -2.23
CA VAL A 87 2.32 -0.37 -0.86
C VAL A 87 3.52 0.31 -0.22
N ILE A 88 3.34 1.57 0.16
CA ILE A 88 4.30 2.34 0.97
C ILE A 88 3.75 2.35 2.39
N GLN A 89 4.55 1.93 3.36
CA GLN A 89 4.07 1.76 4.74
C GLN A 89 5.19 1.95 5.76
N PRO A 90 4.85 2.15 7.04
CA PRO A 90 5.85 2.13 8.10
C PRO A 90 6.65 0.83 8.10
N TYR A 91 7.93 0.95 8.38
CA TYR A 91 8.88 -0.15 8.47
C TYR A 91 9.57 -0.12 9.82
N ARG A 92 9.88 -1.30 10.36
CA ARG A 92 10.62 -1.46 11.61
C ARG A 92 11.76 -2.42 11.37
N GLU A 93 12.97 -1.88 11.24
CA GLU A 93 14.19 -2.66 10.96
C GLU A 93 14.42 -3.80 11.95
N LEU A 94 14.12 -3.59 13.23
CA LEU A 94 14.32 -4.58 14.29
C LEU A 94 13.15 -5.56 14.47
N GLU A 95 12.02 -5.37 13.77
CA GLU A 95 10.84 -6.22 13.95
C GLU A 95 10.96 -7.52 13.15
N ILE A 96 11.28 -8.61 13.85
CA ILE A 96 11.36 -9.96 13.27
C ILE A 96 9.94 -10.47 12.95
N CYS A 97 9.79 -11.16 11.82
CA CYS A 97 8.52 -11.72 11.36
C CYS A 97 7.93 -12.73 12.37
N ALA A 98 6.95 -12.28 13.16
CA ALA A 98 6.25 -13.10 14.14
C ALA A 98 5.26 -14.08 13.48
N PRO A 99 4.83 -15.15 14.18
CA PRO A 99 3.78 -16.05 13.69
C PRO A 99 2.51 -15.34 13.23
N ALA A 100 2.10 -14.26 13.90
CA ALA A 100 0.95 -13.45 13.50
C ALA A 100 1.10 -12.81 12.11
N CYS A 101 2.32 -12.45 11.71
CA CYS A 101 2.62 -11.92 10.37
C CYS A 101 2.69 -13.06 9.33
N ARG A 102 3.29 -14.20 9.68
CA ARG A 102 3.34 -15.39 8.82
C ARG A 102 1.95 -15.96 8.53
N ASN A 103 1.06 -15.93 9.51
CA ASN A 103 -0.31 -16.43 9.41
C ASN A 103 -1.35 -15.33 9.13
N ALA A 104 -0.90 -14.13 8.77
CA ALA A 104 -1.80 -13.00 8.53
C ALA A 104 -2.71 -13.27 7.34
N LYS A 105 -3.99 -12.89 7.46
CA LYS A 105 -4.99 -12.90 6.36
C LYS A 105 -5.14 -11.53 5.67
N GLY A 106 -4.67 -10.47 6.31
CA GLY A 106 -4.66 -9.13 5.72
C GLY A 106 -3.35 -8.83 5.01
N HIS A 107 -3.21 -7.62 4.48
CA HIS A 107 -2.01 -7.16 3.80
C HIS A 107 -1.12 -6.27 4.67
N GLU A 108 -1.53 -5.86 5.86
CA GLU A 108 -0.70 -5.00 6.71
C GLU A 108 0.55 -5.72 7.22
N CYS A 109 1.71 -5.10 6.99
CA CYS A 109 3.01 -5.65 7.41
C CYS A 109 3.93 -4.50 7.85
N GLN A 110 4.80 -4.73 8.83
CA GLN A 110 5.84 -3.78 9.27
C GLN A 110 7.19 -4.49 9.57
N CYS A 111 7.25 -5.81 9.40
CA CYS A 111 8.44 -6.62 9.68
C CYS A 111 9.63 -6.17 8.82
N SER A 112 10.83 -6.49 9.30
CA SER A 112 12.08 -6.42 8.55
C SER A 112 12.07 -7.27 7.27
N CYS A 113 11.21 -8.30 7.23
CA CYS A 113 11.03 -9.18 6.08
C CYS A 113 10.34 -8.55 4.86
N MET A 114 9.84 -7.30 4.99
CA MET A 114 9.16 -6.55 3.93
C MET A 114 8.01 -7.28 3.22
N GLY A 115 7.41 -8.26 3.90
CA GLY A 115 6.33 -9.06 3.35
C GLY A 115 6.75 -10.37 2.68
N ALA A 116 8.06 -10.69 2.63
CA ALA A 116 8.54 -11.93 2.03
C ALA A 116 7.90 -13.18 2.65
N ASN A 117 7.74 -13.17 3.98
CA ASN A 117 7.16 -14.29 4.74
C ASN A 117 5.68 -14.08 5.10
N HIS A 118 5.06 -13.01 4.62
CA HIS A 118 3.75 -12.56 5.09
C HIS A 118 2.62 -13.38 4.46
N GLY A 119 1.78 -13.98 5.30
CA GLY A 119 0.70 -14.86 4.83
C GLY A 119 1.16 -16.22 4.29
N GLN A 120 2.40 -16.65 4.54
CA GLN A 120 2.91 -17.99 4.18
C GLN A 120 2.37 -19.13 5.09
N GLY A 121 1.16 -18.99 5.63
CA GLY A 121 0.51 -20.05 6.42
C GLY A 121 0.08 -21.25 5.55
N GLU A 122 -0.85 -22.06 6.05
CA GLU A 122 -1.28 -23.31 5.39
C GLU A 122 -1.76 -23.13 3.93
N ASP A 123 -2.34 -21.98 3.60
CA ASP A 123 -2.89 -21.68 2.26
C ASP A 123 -1.90 -20.98 1.31
N GLY A 124 -0.67 -20.71 1.77
CA GLY A 124 0.33 -19.93 1.03
C GLY A 124 -0.05 -18.45 0.84
N THR A 125 0.84 -17.66 0.23
CA THR A 125 0.55 -16.24 -0.08
C THR A 125 -0.35 -16.14 -1.31
N TRP A 126 -1.33 -15.23 -1.32
CA TRP A 126 -2.21 -14.96 -2.47
C TRP A 126 -1.70 -13.81 -3.37
N PHE A 127 -0.46 -13.38 -3.16
CA PHE A 127 0.26 -12.36 -3.94
C PHE A 127 1.76 -12.62 -3.87
N ASP A 128 2.50 -12.06 -4.82
CA ASP A 128 3.97 -12.04 -4.83
C ASP A 128 4.52 -10.65 -4.54
N ILE A 129 5.68 -10.58 -3.89
CA ILE A 129 6.48 -9.35 -3.74
C ILE A 129 7.56 -9.35 -4.81
N SER A 130 7.33 -8.63 -5.90
CA SER A 130 8.26 -8.61 -7.04
C SER A 130 9.40 -7.61 -6.87
N ASP A 131 9.26 -6.66 -5.95
CA ASP A 131 10.27 -5.65 -5.61
C ASP A 131 9.97 -5.09 -4.20
N ALA A 132 11.01 -4.90 -3.38
CA ALA A 132 10.87 -4.30 -2.06
C ALA A 132 12.15 -3.57 -1.64
N PHE A 133 12.00 -2.42 -0.99
CA PHE A 133 13.10 -1.66 -0.41
C PHE A 133 12.62 -0.77 0.74
N SER A 134 13.53 -0.40 1.64
CA SER A 134 13.27 0.57 2.71
C SER A 134 14.01 1.88 2.50
N VAL A 135 13.50 2.93 3.14
CA VAL A 135 14.10 4.26 3.15
C VAL A 135 13.71 5.02 4.39
N ARG A 136 14.61 5.88 4.88
CA ARG A 136 14.30 6.86 5.92
C ARG A 136 13.71 8.11 5.26
N TRP A 137 12.49 8.46 5.62
CA TRP A 137 11.76 9.61 5.10
C TRP A 137 11.27 10.48 6.26
N ASN A 138 11.72 11.75 6.33
CA ASN A 138 11.36 12.69 7.40
C ASN A 138 11.39 12.05 8.81
N ASN A 139 12.53 11.46 9.18
CA ASN A 139 12.76 10.76 10.46
C ASN A 139 11.95 9.47 10.70
N SER A 140 11.16 8.99 9.74
CA SER A 140 10.46 7.70 9.84
C SER A 140 11.05 6.69 8.87
N GLU A 141 11.15 5.44 9.26
CA GLU A 141 11.46 4.36 8.33
C GLU A 141 10.19 3.88 7.62
N ILE A 142 10.27 3.82 6.30
CA ILE A 142 9.20 3.29 5.46
C ILE A 142 9.74 2.19 4.56
N ALA A 143 8.88 1.24 4.24
CA ALA A 143 9.11 0.24 3.21
C ALA A 143 8.17 0.52 2.03
N CYS A 144 8.70 0.33 0.82
CA CYS A 144 7.93 0.30 -0.39
C CYS A 144 8.05 -1.10 -0.99
N ARG A 145 6.91 -1.72 -1.29
CA ARG A 145 6.85 -3.04 -1.94
C ARG A 145 5.90 -3.00 -3.12
N LEU A 146 6.31 -3.64 -4.22
CA LEU A 146 5.44 -3.95 -5.34
C LEU A 146 4.80 -5.31 -5.07
N MET A 147 3.48 -5.30 -4.89
CA MET A 147 2.68 -6.51 -4.79
C MET A 147 2.11 -6.84 -6.16
N THR A 148 2.16 -8.10 -6.55
CA THR A 148 1.62 -8.60 -7.82
C THR A 148 0.68 -9.76 -7.57
N LYS A 149 -0.35 -9.89 -8.42
CA LYS A 149 -1.29 -11.00 -8.36
C LYS A 149 -0.56 -12.28 -8.79
N LYS A 150 -0.76 -13.37 -8.03
CA LYS A 150 -0.35 -14.72 -8.43
C LYS A 150 -1.20 -15.28 -9.58
#